data_AF-A0A2E4CTN4-F1
#
_entry.id   AF-A0A2E4CTN4-F1
#
_cell.length_a   1.000
_cell.length_b   1.000
_cell.length_c   1.000
_cell.angle_alpha   90.00
_cell.angle_beta   90.00
_cell.angle_gamma   90.00
#
_symmetry.space_group_name_H-M   'P 1'
#
loop_
_entity.id
_entity.type
_entity.pdbx_description
1 polymer ?
#
loop_
_entity_poly.entity_id
_entity_poly.type
_entity_poly.pdbx_seq_one_letter_code
_entity_poly.pdbx_strand_id
1 'polypeptide(L)' 'YPATVWLNPIPERQWNYSQSTSIMKQLVNDRMYPLTLDGLDDAMRELSRKQG' A
#
# COMPACT_ATOMS: atom_id res chain seq x y z
N TYR A 1 1.10 -9.64 12.54
CA TYR A 1 1.04 -9.87 11.09
C TYR A 1 2.27 -9.22 10.45
N PRO A 2 3.31 -9.99 10.09
CA PRO A 2 4.58 -9.40 9.61
C PRO A 2 4.53 -8.93 8.14
N ALA A 3 3.58 -9.43 7.35
CA ALA A 3 3.42 -9.10 5.94
C ALA A 3 1.99 -8.59 5.67
N THR A 4 1.78 -7.29 5.90
CA THR A 4 0.53 -6.59 5.57
C THR A 4 0.86 -5.45 4.61
N VAL A 5 0.11 -5.40 3.51
CA VAL A 5 0.12 -4.31 2.53
C VAL A 5 -1.32 -3.83 2.36
N TRP A 6 -1.49 -2.55 2.03
CA TRP A 6 -2.81 -1.99 1.76
C TRP A 6 -2.95 -1.65 0.28
N LEU A 7 -4.02 -2.15 -0.35
CA LEU A 7 -4.35 -1.85 -1.73
C LEU A 7 -5.39 -0.72 -1.76
N ASN A 8 -5.03 0.41 -2.38
CA ASN A 8 -5.93 1.54 -2.52
C ASN A 8 -6.61 1.53 -3.90
N PRO A 9 -7.95 1.52 -3.98
CA PRO A 9 -8.66 1.70 -5.25
C PRO A 9 -8.54 3.12 -5.83
N ILE A 10 -8.12 4.10 -5.03
CA ILE A 10 -7.93 5.49 -5.45
C ILE A 10 -6.54 5.66 -6.09
N PRO A 11 -6.40 6.42 -7.19
CA PRO A 11 -5.10 6.72 -7.77
C PRO A 11 -4.17 7.47 -6.81
N GLU A 12 -2.87 7.17 -6.81
CA GLU A 12 -1.88 7.73 -5.85
C GLU A 12 -1.88 9.26 -5.78
N ARG A 13 -2.10 9.92 -6.91
CA ARG A 13 -2.18 11.40 -7.01
C ARG A 13 -3.23 12.01 -6.08
N GLN A 14 -4.25 11.24 -5.72
CA GLN A 14 -5.38 11.68 -4.89
C GLN A 14 -5.26 11.23 -3.44
N TRP A 15 -4.21 10.47 -3.06
CA TRP A 15 -4.06 9.99 -1.68
C TRP A 15 -3.89 11.14 -0.67
N ASN A 16 -3.31 12.25 -1.11
CA ASN A 16 -3.14 13.45 -0.28
C ASN A 16 -4.44 14.25 -0.08
N TYR A 17 -5.50 13.91 -0.81
CA TYR A 17 -6.79 14.60 -0.71
C TYR A 17 -7.61 14.14 0.50
N SER A 18 -7.30 12.95 1.04
CA SER A 18 -8.03 12.36 2.16
C SER A 18 -7.14 12.18 3.39
N GLN A 19 -7.50 12.86 4.48
CA GLN A 19 -6.89 12.71 5.81
C GLN A 19 -6.83 11.23 6.25
N SER A 20 -7.89 10.45 6.01
CA SER A 20 -7.92 9.04 6.41
C SER A 20 -6.89 8.19 5.65
N THR A 21 -6.56 8.56 4.42
CA THR A 21 -5.53 7.87 3.62
C THR A 21 -4.14 8.10 4.21
N SER A 22 -3.87 9.30 4.73
CA SER A 22 -2.61 9.60 5.42
C SER A 22 -2.47 8.80 6.72
N ILE A 23 -3.56 8.64 7.49
CA ILE A 23 -3.55 7.83 8.71
C ILE A 23 -3.31 6.35 8.38
N MET A 24 -4.02 5.81 7.38
CA MET A 24 -3.82 4.44 6.93
C MET A 24 -2.38 4.18 6.49
N LYS A 25 -1.79 5.13 5.76
CA LYS A 25 -0.40 5.06 5.31
C LYS A 25 0.57 4.88 6.48
N GLN A 26 0.39 5.63 7.57
CA GLN A 26 1.21 5.48 8.77
C GLN A 26 0.99 4.13 9.46
N LEU A 27 -0.27 3.67 9.55
CA LEU A 27 -0.61 2.39 10.17
C LEU A 27 0.02 1.20 9.43
N VAL A 28 0.13 1.27 8.11
CA VAL A 28 0.77 0.24 7.29
C VAL A 28 2.24 0.52 6.99
N ASN A 29 2.88 1.45 7.69
CA ASN A 29 4.30 1.81 7.50
C ASN A 29 4.65 2.11 6.03
N ASP A 30 3.84 2.97 5.39
CA ASP A 30 3.99 3.40 4.00
C ASP A 30 3.86 2.29 2.95
N ARG A 31 3.39 1.10 3.33
CA ARG A 31 3.12 -0.06 2.43
C ARG A 31 1.75 0.02 1.78
N MET A 32 1.47 1.15 1.14
CA MET A 32 0.27 1.33 0.35
C MET A 32 0.60 1.25 -1.13
N TYR A 33 -0.20 0.50 -1.87
CA TYR A 33 -0.03 0.32 -3.30
C TYR A 33 -1.33 0.61 -4.04
N PRO A 34 -1.29 1.19 -5.25
CA PRO A 34 -2.47 1.48 -6.04
C PRO A 34 -3.03 0.20 -6.65
N LEU A 35 -4.33 0.16 -6.89
CA LEU A 35 -5.00 -0.95 -7.56
C LEU A 35 -4.74 -0.91 -9.09
N THR A 36 -3.48 -1.13 -9.46
CA THR A 36 -2.97 -1.24 -10.83
C THR A 36 -2.13 -2.51 -10.96
N LEU A 37 -1.88 -2.99 -12.19
CA LEU A 37 -1.04 -4.18 -12.38
C LEU A 37 0.35 -4.01 -11.76
N ASP A 38 0.98 -2.85 -11.97
CA ASP A 38 2.29 -2.53 -11.41
C ASP A 38 2.24 -2.47 -9.87
N GLY A 39 1.21 -1.81 -9.31
CA GLY A 39 1.02 -1.72 -7.86
C GLY A 39 0.76 -3.07 -7.20
N LEU A 40 0.07 -3.99 -7.88
CA LEU A 40 -0.13 -5.36 -7.41
C LEU A 40 1.19 -6.16 -7.41
N ASP A 41 2.01 -6.01 -8.44
CA ASP A 41 3.32 -6.67 -8.52
C ASP A 41 4.25 -6.19 -7.40
N ASP A 42 4.33 -4.86 -7.19
CA ASP A 42 5.09 -4.26 -6.10
C ASP A 42 4.59 -4.71 -4.71
N ALA A 43 3.27 -4.78 -4.52
CA ALA A 43 2.67 -5.28 -3.29
C ALA A 43 3.06 -6.74 -3.02
N MET A 44 3.00 -7.61 -4.03
CA MET A 44 3.40 -9.01 -3.91
C MET A 44 4.89 -9.16 -3.61
N ARG A 45 5.73 -8.34 -4.24
CA ARG A 45 7.18 -8.33 -4.00
C ARG A 45 7.53 -7.92 -2.57
N GLU A 46 6.84 -6.93 -2.01
CA GLU A 46 7.04 -6.53 -0.61
C GLU A 46 6.59 -7.62 0.38
N LEU A 47 5.47 -8.30 0.09
CA LEU A 47 5.01 -9.43 0.89
C LEU A 47 6.00 -10.60 0.85
N SER A 48 6.58 -10.88 -0.31
CA SER A 48 7.57 -11.96 -0.50
C SER A 48 8.89 -11.67 0.22
N ARG A 49 9.37 -10.42 0.22
CA ARG A 49 10.62 -10.01 0.92
C ARG A 49 10.58 -10.23 2.42
N LYS A 50 9.40 -10.19 3.05
CA LYS A 50 9.23 -10.32 4.51
C LYS A 50 8.96 -11.74 5.00
N GLN A 51 8.89 -12.72 4.11
CA GLN A 51 8.80 -14.15 4.48
C GLN A 51 10.17 -14.82 4.66
N GLY A 52 11.29 -14.10 4.49
CA GLY A 52 12.65 -14.58 4.70
C GLY A 52 13.22 -14.28 6.07
#